data_AF-A0A814QGG2-F1
#
_entry.id   AF-A0A814QGG2-F1
#
_cell.length_a   1.000
_cell.length_b   1.000
_cell.length_c   1.000
_cell.angle_alpha   90.00
_cell.angle_beta   90.00
_cell.angle_gamma   90.00
#
_symmetry.space_group_name_H-M   'P 1'
#
loop_
_entity.id
_entity.type
_entity.pdbx_description
1 polymer ?
#
loop_
_entity_poly.entity_id
_entity_poly.type
_entity_poly.pdbx_seq_one_letter_code
_entity_poly.pdbx_strand_id
1 'polypeptide(L)'
;GSAASAKLAVSVIEKLWSKDEKEKEKNILLFQKNSHNFIKEVARLNKAVPMVKVLATSETVNEIENNFKNKNSDIKIYENTPLHCSIINANCDKKILQNPDDFLTDRAEINKIIVWNGVEKDILNMDEKKRPIRYCPGHDLSIDAIKYVAERFLPFLFDSTDNPTW
;
A
#
# COMPACT_ATOMS: atom_id res chain seq x y z
N GLY A 1 -0.89 2.26 -15.46
CA GLY A 1 -2.15 3.01 -15.63
C GLY A 1 -3.37 2.13 -15.44
N SER A 2 -3.61 1.10 -16.25
CA SER A 2 -4.87 0.34 -16.24
C SER A 2 -4.88 -0.98 -15.45
N ALA A 3 -3.70 -1.57 -15.14
CA ALA A 3 -3.62 -2.91 -14.55
C ALA A 3 -3.20 -2.94 -13.06
N ALA A 4 -3.12 -1.80 -12.36
CA ALA A 4 -2.58 -1.75 -11.00
C ALA A 4 -3.37 -2.62 -10.02
N SER A 5 -4.71 -2.51 -10.04
CA SER A 5 -5.58 -3.31 -9.17
C SER A 5 -5.58 -4.80 -9.53
N ALA A 6 -5.51 -5.15 -10.82
CA ALA A 6 -5.39 -6.54 -11.25
C ALA A 6 -4.04 -7.16 -10.84
N LYS A 7 -2.93 -6.42 -10.99
CA LYS A 7 -1.61 -6.84 -10.51
C LYS A 7 -1.59 -7.04 -9.01
N LEU A 8 -2.21 -6.11 -8.26
CA LEU A 8 -2.33 -6.23 -6.82
C LEU A 8 -3.18 -7.44 -6.43
N ALA A 9 -4.29 -7.71 -7.13
CA ALA A 9 -5.10 -8.91 -6.91
C ALA A 9 -4.28 -10.19 -7.07
N VAL A 10 -3.49 -10.28 -8.15
CA VAL A 10 -2.58 -11.42 -8.38
C VAL A 10 -1.61 -11.55 -7.22
N SER A 11 -0.98 -10.47 -6.77
CA SER A 11 -0.02 -10.54 -5.67
C SER A 11 -0.63 -10.85 -4.30
N VAL A 12 -1.89 -10.48 -4.07
CA VAL A 12 -2.66 -10.93 -2.91
C VAL A 12 -2.88 -12.43 -2.98
N ILE A 13 -3.32 -12.95 -4.13
CA ILE A 13 -3.53 -14.39 -4.34
C ILE A 13 -2.21 -15.15 -4.21
N GLU A 14 -1.12 -14.70 -4.82
CA GLU A 14 0.21 -15.31 -4.70
C GLU A 14 0.67 -15.39 -3.25
N LYS A 15 0.41 -14.35 -2.45
CA LYS A 15 0.77 -14.35 -1.03
C LYS A 15 -0.10 -15.29 -0.20
N LEU A 16 -1.39 -15.41 -0.56
CA LEU A 16 -2.30 -16.41 0.01
C LEU A 16 -1.92 -17.85 -0.39
N TRP A 17 -1.28 -18.03 -1.54
CA TRP A 17 -0.76 -19.30 -2.07
C TRP A 17 0.76 -19.42 -1.90
N SER A 18 1.32 -18.92 -0.80
CA SER A 18 2.77 -19.08 -0.55
C SER A 18 3.16 -20.56 -0.65
N LYS A 19 4.34 -20.82 -1.25
CA LYS A 19 4.89 -22.17 -1.39
C LYS A 19 5.30 -22.78 -0.04
N ASP A 20 5.57 -21.92 0.94
CA ASP A 20 5.79 -22.34 2.32
C ASP A 20 4.42 -22.52 3.00
N GLU A 21 4.09 -23.76 3.37
CA GLU A 21 2.81 -24.12 3.99
C GLU A 21 2.53 -23.33 5.29
N LYS A 22 3.55 -23.05 6.10
CA LYS A 22 3.38 -22.26 7.33
C LYS A 22 3.11 -20.80 7.01
N GLU A 23 3.80 -20.25 6.01
CA GLU A 23 3.54 -18.88 5.57
C GLU A 23 2.15 -18.77 4.92
N LYS A 24 1.74 -19.79 4.15
CA LYS A 24 0.43 -19.90 3.54
C LYS A 24 -0.68 -19.84 4.60
N GLU A 25 -0.62 -20.71 5.59
CA GLU A 25 -1.58 -20.75 6.71
C GLU A 25 -1.61 -19.42 7.47
N LYS A 26 -0.43 -18.87 7.81
CA LYS A 26 -0.33 -17.55 8.44
C LYS A 26 -1.00 -16.46 7.61
N ASN A 27 -0.75 -16.41 6.29
CA ASN A 27 -1.30 -15.38 5.42
C ASN A 27 -2.82 -15.52 5.27
N ILE A 28 -3.36 -16.73 5.20
CA ILE A 28 -4.81 -16.99 5.20
C ILE A 28 -5.44 -16.45 6.48
N LEU A 29 -4.88 -16.77 7.66
CA LEU A 29 -5.40 -16.29 8.94
C LEU A 29 -5.36 -14.75 9.04
N LEU A 30 -4.27 -14.13 8.58
CA LEU A 30 -4.15 -12.66 8.56
C LEU A 30 -5.17 -12.01 7.62
N PHE A 31 -5.43 -12.61 6.45
CA PHE A 31 -6.42 -12.14 5.50
C PHE A 31 -7.85 -12.26 6.04
N GLN A 32 -8.17 -13.40 6.68
CA GLN A 32 -9.48 -13.62 7.30
C GLN A 32 -9.72 -12.66 8.48
N LYS A 33 -8.67 -12.36 9.28
CA LYS A 33 -8.76 -11.41 10.40
C LYS A 33 -9.11 -9.99 9.92
N ASN A 34 -8.42 -9.49 8.88
CA ASN A 34 -8.70 -8.19 8.29
C ASN A 34 -8.17 -8.11 6.86
N SER A 35 -9.02 -8.43 5.88
CA SER A 35 -8.64 -8.48 4.48
C SER A 35 -8.25 -7.12 3.91
N HIS A 36 -8.85 -6.02 4.38
CA HIS A 36 -8.54 -4.68 3.88
C HIS A 36 -7.12 -4.29 4.26
N ASN A 37 -6.74 -4.49 5.53
CA ASN A 37 -5.36 -4.22 5.96
C ASN A 37 -4.37 -5.18 5.33
N PHE A 38 -4.74 -6.45 5.12
CA PHE A 38 -3.90 -7.40 4.40
C PHE A 38 -3.61 -6.89 2.98
N ILE A 39 -4.63 -6.49 2.23
CA ILE A 39 -4.48 -5.97 0.86
C ILE A 39 -3.63 -4.69 0.86
N LYS A 40 -3.86 -3.79 1.82
CA LYS A 40 -3.07 -2.56 2.00
C LYS A 40 -1.60 -2.85 2.27
N GLU A 41 -1.30 -3.83 3.13
CA GLU A 41 0.08 -4.22 3.42
C GLU A 41 0.74 -4.92 2.23
N VAL A 42 -0.02 -5.71 1.45
CA VAL A 42 0.47 -6.24 0.16
C VAL A 42 0.76 -5.07 -0.78
N ALA A 43 -0.11 -4.08 -0.88
CA ALA A 43 0.09 -2.90 -1.74
C ALA A 43 1.26 -2.02 -1.29
N ARG A 44 1.56 -1.99 0.02
CA ARG A 44 2.71 -1.26 0.57
C ARG A 44 4.03 -1.83 0.05
N LEU A 45 4.17 -3.16 0.13
CA LEU A 45 5.38 -3.88 -0.29
C LEU A 45 5.41 -4.15 -1.80
N ASN A 46 4.25 -4.27 -2.43
CA ASN A 46 4.12 -4.57 -3.85
C ASN A 46 4.10 -3.30 -4.70
N LYS A 47 4.87 -3.33 -5.78
CA LYS A 47 5.16 -2.19 -6.66
C LYS A 47 4.04 -1.91 -7.67
N ALA A 48 2.76 -2.16 -7.32
CA ALA A 48 1.63 -2.01 -8.25
C ALA A 48 1.52 -0.58 -8.80
N VAL A 49 1.74 0.42 -7.94
CA VAL A 49 2.01 1.81 -8.32
C VAL A 49 3.36 2.22 -7.70
N PRO A 50 4.47 2.05 -8.44
CA PRO A 50 5.80 2.22 -7.85
C PRO A 50 6.14 3.68 -7.60
N MET A 51 5.57 4.57 -8.43
CA MET A 51 5.91 5.98 -8.47
C MET A 51 4.77 6.80 -9.07
N VAL A 52 4.73 8.07 -8.70
CA VAL A 52 3.85 9.07 -9.33
C VAL A 52 4.67 10.26 -9.78
N LYS A 53 4.20 10.92 -10.84
CA LYS A 53 4.77 12.17 -11.32
C LYS A 53 3.87 13.31 -10.89
N VAL A 54 4.45 14.31 -10.25
CA VAL A 54 3.75 15.53 -9.83
C VAL A 54 4.53 16.75 -10.29
N LEU A 55 3.86 17.88 -10.44
CA LEU A 55 4.55 19.16 -10.62
C LEU A 55 4.80 19.77 -9.24
N ALA A 56 6.00 20.28 -9.02
CA ALA A 56 6.35 20.97 -7.78
C ALA A 56 5.45 22.19 -7.60
N THR A 57 4.74 22.26 -6.48
CA THR A 57 4.04 23.47 -6.03
C THR A 57 4.99 24.35 -5.22
N SER A 58 4.61 25.61 -4.99
CA SER A 58 5.33 26.50 -4.07
C SER A 58 5.53 25.87 -2.68
N GLU A 59 4.52 25.16 -2.17
CA GLU A 59 4.58 24.44 -0.90
C GLU A 59 5.62 23.31 -0.95
N THR A 60 5.60 22.47 -1.99
CA THR A 60 6.58 21.39 -2.16
C THR A 60 8.01 21.93 -2.29
N VAL A 61 8.21 23.01 -3.04
CA VAL A 61 9.52 23.67 -3.19
C VAL A 61 10.03 24.12 -1.83
N ASN A 62 9.22 24.86 -1.07
CA ASN A 62 9.58 25.35 0.25
C ASN A 62 9.92 24.21 1.22
N GLU A 63 9.12 23.15 1.23
CA GLU A 63 9.34 22.00 2.11
C GLU A 63 10.64 21.25 1.77
N ILE A 64 10.91 21.02 0.49
CA ILE A 64 12.15 20.37 0.05
C ILE A 64 13.35 21.25 0.43
N GLU A 65 13.34 22.52 0.06
CA GLU A 65 14.46 23.42 0.37
C GLU A 65 14.72 23.48 1.88
N ASN A 66 13.69 23.59 2.72
CA ASN A 66 13.85 23.63 4.18
C ASN A 66 14.42 22.31 4.73
N ASN A 67 13.98 21.17 4.22
CA ASN A 67 14.48 19.85 4.64
C ASN A 67 15.95 19.60 4.25
N PHE A 68 16.43 20.22 3.17
CA PHE A 68 17.79 20.03 2.65
C PHE A 68 18.76 21.14 3.06
N LYS A 69 18.28 22.36 3.35
CA LYS A 69 19.07 23.43 3.98
C LYS A 69 19.72 22.95 5.27
N ASN A 70 18.98 22.22 6.10
CA ASN A 70 19.47 21.67 7.38
C ASN A 70 20.50 20.54 7.23
N LYS A 71 20.78 20.09 6.00
CA LYS A 71 21.71 18.99 5.70
C LYS A 71 22.96 19.44 4.91
N ASN A 72 23.22 20.75 4.85
CA ASN A 72 24.30 21.35 4.06
C ASN A 72 24.27 20.96 2.56
N SER A 73 23.08 20.74 2.02
CA SER A 73 22.90 20.46 0.60
C SER A 73 22.13 21.61 -0.08
N ASP A 74 22.76 22.26 -1.06
CA ASP A 74 22.16 23.32 -1.88
C ASP A 74 21.27 22.73 -2.98
N ILE A 75 20.17 22.10 -2.58
CA ILE A 75 19.13 21.68 -3.52
C ILE A 75 18.20 22.87 -3.78
N LYS A 76 18.16 23.35 -5.02
CA LYS A 76 17.17 24.33 -5.51
C LYS A 76 16.23 23.66 -6.50
N ILE A 77 14.93 23.77 -6.25
CA ILE A 77 13.86 23.29 -7.14
C ILE A 77 12.96 24.48 -7.44
N TYR A 78 12.47 24.57 -8.68
CA TYR A 78 11.56 25.64 -9.09
C TYR A 78 10.12 25.12 -9.19
N GLU A 79 9.14 25.99 -9.02
CA GLU A 79 7.74 25.65 -9.28
C GLU A 79 7.56 25.10 -10.69
N ASN A 80 6.59 24.19 -10.86
CA ASN A 80 6.33 23.46 -12.10
C ASN A 80 7.47 22.53 -12.57
N THR A 81 8.50 22.31 -11.75
CA THR A 81 9.49 21.24 -12.02
C THR A 81 8.80 19.88 -11.89
N PRO A 82 8.90 18.98 -12.88
CA PRO A 82 8.41 17.62 -12.75
C PRO A 82 9.20 16.85 -11.68
N LEU A 83 8.50 16.33 -10.68
CA LEU A 83 9.06 15.51 -9.62
C LEU A 83 8.63 14.05 -9.81
N HIS A 84 9.56 13.14 -9.54
CA HIS A 84 9.29 11.72 -9.43
C HIS A 84 9.24 11.32 -7.96
N CYS A 85 8.04 10.99 -7.48
CA CYS A 85 7.82 10.58 -6.10
C CYS A 85 7.81 9.04 -6.04
N SER A 86 8.82 8.46 -5.38
CA SER A 86 8.91 7.01 -5.16
C SER A 86 7.99 6.60 -4.01
N ILE A 87 6.86 5.97 -4.35
CA ILE A 87 5.91 5.47 -3.35
C ILE A 87 6.51 4.30 -2.58
N ILE A 88 7.25 3.44 -3.26
CA ILE A 88 7.90 2.26 -2.66
C ILE A 88 8.85 2.69 -1.54
N ASN A 89 9.69 3.69 -1.79
CA ASN A 89 10.67 4.13 -0.79
C ASN A 89 9.98 4.83 0.38
N ALA A 90 8.94 5.64 0.11
CA ALA A 90 8.16 6.30 1.16
C ALA A 90 7.46 5.28 2.06
N ASN A 91 6.92 4.20 1.48
CA ASN A 91 6.28 3.09 2.17
C ASN A 91 7.22 2.17 2.96
N CYS A 92 8.53 2.46 2.95
CA CYS A 92 9.53 1.79 3.78
C CYS A 92 10.33 2.77 4.66
N ASP A 93 9.86 4.01 4.84
CA ASP A 93 10.56 4.99 5.67
C ASP A 93 10.53 4.60 7.16
N LYS A 94 11.70 4.27 7.71
CA LYS A 94 11.94 3.90 9.12
C LYS A 94 11.56 4.99 10.12
N LYS A 95 11.43 6.25 9.69
CA LYS A 95 10.96 7.35 10.54
C LYS A 95 9.46 7.36 10.72
N ILE A 96 8.73 6.75 9.77
CA ILE A 96 7.26 6.75 9.73
C ILE A 96 6.71 5.39 10.18
N LEU A 97 7.36 4.30 9.79
CA LEU A 97 6.92 2.94 10.04
C LEU A 97 7.92 2.19 10.91
N GLN A 98 7.44 1.58 12.00
CA GLN A 98 8.18 0.56 12.73
C GLN A 98 8.31 -0.71 11.89
N ASN A 99 9.49 -1.33 11.88
CA ASN A 99 9.80 -2.55 11.10
C ASN A 99 9.26 -2.50 9.65
N PRO A 100 9.72 -1.55 8.82
CA PRO A 100 9.15 -1.34 7.49
C PRO A 100 9.35 -2.53 6.54
N ASP A 101 10.33 -3.38 6.80
CA ASP A 101 10.63 -4.54 5.97
C ASP A 101 9.71 -5.74 6.29
N ASP A 102 9.02 -5.71 7.45
CA ASP A 102 8.14 -6.78 7.88
C ASP A 102 6.73 -6.63 7.30
N PHE A 103 6.10 -7.75 6.96
CA PHE A 103 4.69 -7.80 6.57
C PHE A 103 3.80 -7.89 7.81
N LEU A 104 3.15 -6.79 8.15
CA LEU A 104 2.34 -6.65 9.35
C LEU A 104 0.96 -6.11 8.98
N THR A 105 -0.13 -6.84 9.24
CA THR A 105 -1.48 -6.39 8.85
C THR A 105 -2.18 -5.58 9.95
N ASP A 106 -1.65 -5.58 11.16
CA ASP A 106 -2.17 -4.85 12.33
C ASP A 106 -1.22 -3.74 12.81
N ARG A 107 -0.41 -3.20 11.89
CA ARG A 107 0.43 -2.03 12.13
C ARG A 107 -0.38 -0.87 12.71
N ALA A 108 0.14 -0.25 13.76
CA ALA A 108 -0.42 0.99 14.28
C ALA A 108 -0.41 2.12 13.23
N GLU A 109 0.54 2.10 12.31
CA GLU A 109 0.74 3.13 11.28
C GLU A 109 0.16 2.75 9.91
N ILE A 110 -0.75 1.78 9.84
CA ILE A 110 -1.38 1.37 8.57
C ILE A 110 -2.05 2.56 7.86
N ASN A 111 -2.52 3.57 8.60
CA ASN A 111 -3.10 4.78 8.04
C ASN A 111 -2.05 5.79 7.52
N LYS A 112 -0.75 5.57 7.74
CA LYS A 112 0.32 6.44 7.25
C LYS A 112 0.96 5.94 5.96
N ILE A 113 0.61 4.73 5.51
CA ILE A 113 1.10 4.19 4.25
C ILE A 113 0.44 4.93 3.09
N ILE A 114 1.13 4.96 1.96
CA ILE A 114 0.61 5.47 0.70
C ILE A 114 0.07 4.28 -0.09
N VAL A 115 -1.23 4.29 -0.39
CA VAL A 115 -1.84 3.27 -1.24
C VAL A 115 -2.35 3.94 -2.53
N TRP A 116 -2.01 3.34 -3.67
CA TRP A 116 -2.17 3.91 -5.02
C TRP A 116 -1.45 5.26 -5.20
N ASN A 117 -2.00 6.34 -4.66
CA ASN A 117 -1.50 7.71 -4.84
C ASN A 117 -1.84 8.66 -3.68
N GLY A 118 -2.32 8.15 -2.54
CA GLY A 118 -2.64 8.98 -1.38
C GLY A 118 -2.26 8.30 -0.07
N VAL A 119 -2.00 9.12 0.95
CA VAL A 119 -1.82 8.64 2.32
C VAL A 119 -3.19 8.28 2.87
N GLU A 120 -3.31 7.08 3.42
CA GLU A 120 -4.60 6.52 3.84
C GLU A 120 -5.37 7.42 4.82
N LYS A 121 -4.70 8.01 5.83
CA LYS A 121 -5.32 8.91 6.80
C LYS A 121 -5.96 10.15 6.15
N ASP A 122 -5.37 10.62 5.04
CA ASP A 122 -5.83 11.83 4.35
C ASP A 122 -7.01 11.48 3.44
N ILE A 123 -7.01 10.29 2.82
CA ILE A 123 -8.14 9.76 2.04
C ILE A 123 -9.37 9.59 2.92
N LEU A 124 -9.19 9.03 4.12
CA LEU A 124 -10.28 8.77 5.06
C LEU A 124 -10.78 10.03 5.80
N ASN A 125 -10.21 11.21 5.53
CA ASN A 125 -10.61 12.44 6.19
C ASN A 125 -12.07 12.80 5.83
N MET A 126 -12.89 13.19 6.81
CA MET A 126 -14.28 13.60 6.54
C MET A 126 -14.40 15.04 6.03
N ASP A 127 -13.36 15.85 6.24
CA ASP A 127 -13.25 17.21 5.70
C ASP A 127 -12.71 17.16 4.27
N GLU A 128 -13.59 17.44 3.29
CA GLU A 128 -13.25 17.40 1.86
C GLU A 128 -12.07 18.29 1.49
N LYS A 129 -11.85 19.41 2.21
CA LYS A 129 -10.73 20.31 1.96
C LYS A 129 -9.38 19.73 2.38
N LYS A 130 -9.39 18.73 3.25
CA LYS A 130 -8.20 18.04 3.75
C LYS A 130 -7.93 16.71 3.05
N ARG A 131 -8.85 16.27 2.18
CA ARG A 131 -8.61 15.11 1.32
C ARG A 131 -7.57 15.44 0.25
N PRO A 132 -6.75 14.47 -0.19
CA PRO A 132 -5.83 14.69 -1.29
C PRO A 132 -6.61 15.11 -2.53
N ILE A 133 -6.20 16.21 -3.18
CA ILE A 133 -6.81 16.70 -4.43
C ILE A 133 -6.83 15.60 -5.51
N ARG A 134 -5.86 14.67 -5.44
CA ARG A 134 -5.80 13.48 -6.29
C ARG A 134 -5.70 12.22 -5.43
N TYR A 135 -6.81 11.73 -4.87
CA TYR A 135 -6.88 10.34 -4.43
C TYR A 135 -7.49 9.47 -5.54
N CYS A 136 -7.07 8.20 -5.63
CA CYS A 136 -7.62 7.27 -6.60
C CYS A 136 -9.12 7.10 -6.31
N PRO A 137 -10.04 7.51 -7.21
CA PRO A 137 -11.47 7.35 -6.95
C PRO A 137 -11.86 5.87 -6.86
N GLY A 138 -11.03 4.97 -7.39
CA GLY A 138 -11.18 3.54 -7.25
C GLY A 138 -10.48 2.95 -6.02
N HIS A 139 -9.97 3.74 -5.06
CA HIS A 139 -9.25 3.22 -3.88
C HIS A 139 -10.07 2.16 -3.14
N ASP A 140 -11.20 2.54 -2.56
CA ASP A 140 -12.07 1.64 -1.79
C ASP A 140 -12.66 0.54 -2.67
N LEU A 141 -13.21 0.91 -3.83
CA LEU A 141 -13.77 -0.04 -4.79
C LEU A 141 -12.75 -1.11 -5.22
N SER A 142 -11.49 -0.73 -5.41
CA SER A 142 -10.45 -1.67 -5.82
C SER A 142 -10.06 -2.61 -4.68
N ILE A 143 -10.02 -2.14 -3.43
CA ILE A 143 -9.80 -3.01 -2.27
C ILE A 143 -10.92 -4.03 -2.17
N ASP A 144 -12.18 -3.59 -2.27
CA ASP A 144 -13.34 -4.48 -2.20
C ASP A 144 -13.38 -5.48 -3.34
N ALA A 145 -13.08 -5.05 -4.57
CA ALA A 145 -13.00 -5.93 -5.73
C ALA A 145 -11.86 -6.95 -5.59
N ILE A 146 -10.69 -6.53 -5.12
CA ILE A 146 -9.55 -7.42 -4.87
C ILE A 146 -9.90 -8.43 -3.79
N LYS A 147 -10.52 -8.00 -2.68
CA LYS A 147 -11.00 -8.87 -1.61
C LYS A 147 -11.95 -9.92 -2.17
N TYR A 148 -12.99 -9.49 -2.88
CA TYR A 148 -13.98 -10.39 -3.46
C TYR A 148 -13.35 -11.45 -4.36
N VAL A 149 -12.40 -11.04 -5.21
CA VAL A 149 -11.67 -11.99 -6.07
C VAL A 149 -10.81 -12.92 -5.21
N ALA A 150 -9.99 -12.40 -4.30
CA ALA A 150 -9.10 -13.20 -3.46
C ALA A 150 -9.86 -14.24 -2.62
N GLU A 151 -11.05 -13.90 -2.11
CA GLU A 151 -11.93 -14.83 -1.38
C GLU A 151 -12.34 -16.05 -2.22
N ARG A 152 -12.53 -15.87 -3.54
CA ARG A 152 -12.86 -16.98 -4.47
C ARG A 152 -11.67 -17.89 -4.79
N PHE A 153 -10.46 -17.42 -4.52
CA PHE A 153 -9.23 -18.17 -4.71
C PHE A 153 -8.57 -18.56 -3.38
N LEU A 154 -9.26 -18.45 -2.24
CA LEU A 154 -8.67 -18.86 -0.96
C LEU A 154 -8.30 -20.36 -0.99
N PRO A 155 -7.07 -20.75 -0.61
CA PRO A 155 -6.69 -22.15 -0.51
C PRO A 155 -7.53 -22.85 0.57
N PHE A 156 -7.90 -24.10 0.32
CA PHE A 156 -8.40 -24.96 1.40
C PHE A 156 -7.25 -25.30 2.34
N LEU A 157 -7.42 -25.01 3.63
CA LEU A 157 -6.58 -25.59 4.67
C LEU A 157 -7.07 -27.03 4.82
N PHE A 158 -6.40 -27.98 4.16
CA PHE A 158 -6.67 -29.39 4.42
C PHE A 158 -6.14 -29.71 5.82
N ASP A 159 -7.04 -30.02 6.75
CA ASP A 159 -6.64 -30.74 7.94
C ASP A 159 -6.25 -32.15 7.50
N SER A 160 -5.04 -32.59 7.84
CA SER A 160 -4.51 -33.91 7.46
C SER A 160 -5.30 -35.11 8.04
N THR A 161 -6.42 -34.83 8.70
CA THR A 161 -7.29 -35.81 9.36
C THR A 161 -8.65 -35.99 8.70
N ASP A 162 -9.06 -35.12 7.77
CA ASP A 162 -10.41 -35.20 7.22
C ASP A 162 -10.40 -35.85 5.83
N ASN A 163 -10.78 -37.13 5.83
CA ASN A 163 -11.25 -37.82 4.64
C ASN A 163 -12.37 -36.97 3.99
N PRO A 164 -12.20 -36.50 2.75
CA PRO A 164 -13.28 -35.83 2.05
C PRO A 164 -14.39 -36.86 1.80
N THR A 165 -15.51 -36.70 2.49
CA THR A 165 -16.74 -37.39 2.12
C THR A 165 -17.37 -36.61 0.97
N TRP A 166 -17.54 -37.31 -0.15
CA TRP A 166 -18.18 -36.84 -1.37
C TRP A 166 -19.69 -36.71 -1.21
#